data_AF-A0A1Q4YHL2-F1
#
_entry.id   AF-A0A1Q4YHL2-F1
#
_cell.length_a   1.000
_cell.length_b   1.000
_cell.length_c   1.000
_cell.angle_alpha   90.00
_cell.angle_beta   90.00
_cell.angle_gamma   90.00
#
_symmetry.space_group_name_H-M   'P 1'
#
loop_
_entity.id
_entity.type
_entity.pdbx_description
1 polymer ?
#
loop_
_entity_poly.entity_id
_entity_poly.type
_entity_poly.pdbx_seq_one_letter_code
_entity_poly.pdbx_strand_id
1 'polypeptide(L)'
;MRRTGTTRRGALTATGALAAGAVLAGCGGDSGTEGRGGAVSAAAVRAERTRRATAARTGAELLARYEDVATAHPATAAGLAPLRAAVGAHVKALLEGAGKAQSLSFVRTPPVTDAKSAVQELAAAERRAADAHTKALLTAEPELARLLASVAAASAAHAYLLTELAKETSS
;
A
#
# COMPACT_ATOMS: atom_id res chain seq x y z
N MET A 1 -47.13 -26.76 -28.24
CA MET A 1 -47.02 -28.22 -28.43
C MET A 1 -46.04 -28.77 -27.41
N ARG A 2 -46.57 -29.45 -26.38
CA ARG A 2 -45.81 -30.13 -25.33
C ARG A 2 -45.32 -31.47 -25.87
N ARG A 3 -44.06 -31.83 -25.66
CA ARG A 3 -43.54 -33.17 -25.96
C ARG A 3 -43.35 -33.93 -24.65
N THR A 4 -44.10 -35.01 -24.51
CA THR A 4 -44.18 -35.97 -23.41
C THR A 4 -42.91 -36.80 -23.30
N GLY A 5 -42.56 -37.17 -22.06
CA GLY A 5 -41.34 -37.90 -21.72
C GLY A 5 -41.40 -39.42 -21.95
N THR A 6 -40.26 -40.07 -21.72
CA THR A 6 -40.20 -41.48 -21.34
C THR A 6 -39.23 -41.65 -20.18
N THR A 7 -39.79 -42.12 -19.07
CA THR A 7 -39.09 -42.56 -17.87
C THR A 7 -38.54 -43.95 -18.15
N ARG A 8 -37.24 -44.19 -17.97
CA ARG A 8 -36.74 -45.54 -17.71
C ARG A 8 -35.81 -45.54 -16.50
N ARG A 9 -36.30 -46.19 -15.46
CA ARG A 9 -35.61 -46.54 -14.21
C ARG A 9 -34.41 -47.42 -14.52
N GLY A 10 -33.28 -47.08 -13.92
CA GLY A 10 -32.13 -47.96 -13.74
C GLY A 10 -31.48 -47.59 -12.42
N ALA A 11 -31.87 -48.28 -11.36
CA ALA A 11 -31.21 -48.21 -10.07
C ALA A 11 -29.88 -48.95 -10.15
N LEU A 12 -28.78 -48.26 -9.89
CA LEU A 12 -27.50 -48.85 -9.50
C LEU A 12 -26.89 -47.94 -8.43
N THR A 13 -27.13 -48.34 -7.18
CA THR A 13 -26.31 -47.97 -6.03
C THR A 13 -24.91 -48.55 -6.23
N ALA A 14 -23.91 -47.68 -6.41
CA ALA A 14 -22.51 -48.03 -6.26
C ALA A 14 -21.86 -46.97 -5.37
N THR A 15 -21.74 -47.32 -4.09
CA THR A 15 -20.90 -46.66 -3.09
C THR A 15 -19.46 -46.73 -3.58
N GLY A 16 -18.85 -45.58 -3.87
CA GLY A 16 -17.47 -45.47 -4.27
C GLY A 16 -16.97 -44.06 -4.01
N ALA A 17 -16.42 -43.84 -2.82
CA ALA A 17 -15.81 -42.58 -2.42
C ALA A 17 -14.51 -42.36 -3.21
N LEU A 18 -14.56 -41.50 -4.21
CA LEU A 18 -13.39 -40.81 -4.77
C LEU A 18 -13.79 -39.35 -5.00
N ALA A 19 -13.75 -38.57 -3.93
CA ALA A 19 -13.75 -37.11 -4.03
C ALA A 19 -12.34 -36.64 -4.42
N ALA A 20 -11.99 -36.81 -5.68
CA ALA A 20 -10.93 -36.00 -6.29
C ALA A 20 -11.49 -34.59 -6.55
N GLY A 21 -11.62 -33.83 -5.47
CA GLY A 21 -11.93 -32.41 -5.52
C GLY A 21 -10.64 -31.65 -5.81
N ALA A 22 -10.40 -31.35 -7.09
CA ALA A 22 -9.47 -30.30 -7.48
C ALA A 22 -10.03 -28.95 -7.03
N VAL A 23 -9.69 -28.55 -5.81
CA VAL A 23 -9.93 -27.19 -5.30
C VAL A 23 -8.63 -26.43 -5.45
N LEU A 24 -8.56 -25.58 -6.48
CA LEU A 24 -7.58 -24.51 -6.53
C LEU A 24 -8.00 -23.41 -5.54
N ALA A 25 -7.00 -22.88 -4.83
CA ALA A 25 -7.00 -21.73 -3.92
C ALA A 25 -7.46 -21.97 -2.47
N GLY A 26 -6.52 -21.80 -1.54
CA GLY A 26 -6.82 -21.17 -0.25
C GLY A 26 -6.18 -21.78 0.98
N CYS A 27 -5.19 -21.06 1.54
CA CYS A 27 -4.67 -21.13 2.91
C CYS A 27 -4.03 -22.44 3.39
N GLY A 28 -2.72 -22.38 3.65
CA GLY A 28 -1.89 -23.51 3.98
C GLY A 28 -2.10 -24.08 5.38
N GLY A 29 -1.94 -25.41 5.45
CA GLY A 29 -0.98 -26.02 6.36
C GLY A 29 -1.54 -26.54 7.66
N ASP A 30 -1.95 -27.80 7.61
CA ASP A 30 -2.34 -28.70 8.70
C ASP A 30 -1.33 -28.76 9.87
N SER A 31 -1.91 -29.02 11.04
CA SER A 31 -1.39 -29.12 12.40
C SER A 31 -0.33 -30.21 12.63
N GLY A 32 0.76 -29.84 13.31
CA GLY A 32 1.67 -30.81 13.93
C GLY A 32 3.11 -30.30 14.16
N THR A 33 3.31 -29.54 15.25
CA THR A 33 4.56 -29.27 16.04
C THR A 33 4.57 -27.83 16.60
N GLU A 34 3.59 -27.52 17.45
CA GLU A 34 3.09 -26.14 17.66
C GLU A 34 3.86 -25.24 18.66
N GLY A 35 5.06 -25.59 19.12
CA GLY A 35 5.77 -24.72 20.07
C GLY A 35 6.58 -23.60 19.42
N ARG A 36 7.38 -23.94 18.40
CA ARG A 36 8.43 -23.06 17.87
C ARG A 36 8.12 -22.52 16.47
N GLY A 37 7.46 -23.31 15.61
CA GLY A 37 7.05 -22.88 14.26
C GLY A 37 5.92 -21.83 14.27
N GLY A 38 4.91 -22.01 15.13
CA GLY A 38 3.80 -21.06 15.28
C GLY A 38 4.24 -19.70 15.84
N ALA A 39 5.19 -19.69 16.77
CA ALA A 39 5.75 -18.47 17.35
C ALA A 39 6.54 -17.66 16.31
N VAL A 40 7.33 -18.31 15.45
CA VAL A 40 8.09 -17.68 14.35
C VAL A 40 7.14 -17.12 13.28
N SER A 41 6.10 -17.87 12.91
CA SER A 41 5.06 -17.40 11.98
C SER A 41 4.32 -16.16 12.52
N ALA A 42 3.91 -16.18 13.78
CA ALA A 42 3.26 -15.02 14.41
C ALA A 42 4.19 -13.79 14.48
N ALA A 43 5.50 -14.00 14.68
CA ALA A 43 6.49 -12.92 14.66
C ALA A 43 6.65 -12.32 13.25
N ALA A 44 6.70 -13.15 12.21
CA ALA A 44 6.77 -12.70 10.82
C ALA A 44 5.54 -11.86 10.43
N VAL A 45 4.34 -12.33 10.78
CA VAL A 45 3.09 -11.58 10.54
C VAL A 45 3.08 -10.22 11.26
N ARG A 46 3.56 -10.18 12.51
CA ARG A 46 3.68 -8.91 13.26
C ARG A 46 4.70 -7.98 12.62
N ALA A 47 5.87 -8.50 12.21
CA ALA A 47 6.89 -7.71 11.54
C ALA A 47 6.33 -7.09 10.25
N GLU A 48 5.57 -7.87 9.48
CA GLU A 48 4.96 -7.41 8.23
C GLU A 48 3.91 -6.31 8.45
N ARG A 49 3.04 -6.48 9.46
CA ARG A 49 2.10 -5.41 9.86
C ARG A 49 2.84 -4.14 10.30
N THR A 50 3.92 -4.28 11.05
CA THR A 50 4.74 -3.13 11.48
C THR A 50 5.40 -2.42 10.30
N ARG A 51 5.92 -3.17 9.31
CA ARG A 51 6.46 -2.58 8.07
C ARG A 51 5.39 -1.78 7.34
N ARG A 52 4.22 -2.37 7.16
CA ARG A 52 3.09 -1.72 6.48
C ARG A 52 2.61 -0.47 7.22
N ALA A 53 2.47 -0.54 8.54
CA ALA A 53 2.11 0.62 9.37
C ALA A 53 3.17 1.73 9.31
N THR A 54 4.46 1.37 9.26
CA THR A 54 5.55 2.34 9.11
C THR A 54 5.52 3.02 7.75
N ALA A 55 5.31 2.26 6.68
CA ALA A 55 5.17 2.82 5.34
C ALA A 55 3.95 3.76 5.24
N ALA A 56 2.82 3.38 5.84
CA ALA A 56 1.63 4.23 5.89
C ALA A 56 1.89 5.54 6.65
N ARG A 57 2.63 5.48 7.77
CA ARG A 57 3.06 6.67 8.52
C ARG A 57 3.90 7.61 7.67
N THR A 58 4.93 7.09 7.00
CA THR A 58 5.79 7.88 6.10
C THR A 58 4.97 8.59 5.02
N GLY A 59 4.04 7.88 4.36
CA GLY A 59 3.17 8.49 3.36
C GLY A 59 2.23 9.54 3.93
N ALA A 60 1.71 9.34 5.14
CA ALA A 60 0.80 10.29 5.75
C ALA A 60 1.52 11.56 6.25
N GLU A 61 2.75 11.43 6.76
CA GLU A 61 3.60 12.59 7.10
C GLU A 61 3.93 13.42 5.86
N LEU A 62 4.20 12.75 4.74
CA LEU A 62 4.41 13.40 3.46
C LEU A 62 3.13 14.12 2.98
N LEU A 63 1.96 13.49 3.11
CA LEU A 63 0.67 14.10 2.77
C LEU A 63 0.42 15.38 3.58
N ALA A 64 0.70 15.36 4.89
CA ALA A 64 0.57 16.55 5.73
C ALA A 64 1.48 17.69 5.25
N ARG A 65 2.71 17.40 4.81
CA ARG A 65 3.60 18.41 4.22
C ARG A 65 3.04 18.99 2.91
N TYR A 66 2.44 18.17 2.06
CA TYR A 66 1.76 18.65 0.85
C TYR A 66 0.62 19.62 1.19
N GLU A 67 -0.14 19.37 2.26
CA GLU A 67 -1.23 20.23 2.72
C GLU A 67 -0.71 21.54 3.33
N ASP A 68 0.33 21.47 4.16
CA ASP A 68 1.01 22.65 4.72
C ASP A 68 1.54 23.57 3.60
N VAL A 69 2.24 23.01 2.59
CA VAL A 69 2.78 23.79 1.46
C VAL A 69 1.65 24.39 0.61
N ALA A 70 0.59 23.63 0.33
CA ALA A 70 -0.55 24.14 -0.45
C ALA A 70 -1.29 25.27 0.28
N THR A 71 -1.34 25.22 1.62
CA THR A 71 -1.93 26.26 2.46
C THR A 71 -1.06 27.52 2.53
N ALA A 72 0.26 27.35 2.69
CA ALA A 72 1.21 28.46 2.77
C ALA A 72 1.42 29.16 1.41
N HIS A 73 1.31 28.42 0.30
CA HIS A 73 1.56 28.92 -1.05
C HIS A 73 0.41 28.57 -2.02
N PRO A 74 -0.74 29.26 -1.96
CA PRO A 74 -1.93 28.94 -2.75
C PRO A 74 -1.68 28.91 -4.28
N ALA A 75 -0.74 29.71 -4.78
CA ALA A 75 -0.36 29.72 -6.20
C ALA A 75 0.16 28.35 -6.71
N THR A 76 0.73 27.52 -5.83
CA THR A 76 1.22 26.17 -6.17
C THR A 76 0.17 25.07 -5.98
N ALA A 77 -0.95 25.38 -5.32
CA ALA A 77 -1.90 24.38 -4.85
C ALA A 77 -2.54 23.55 -5.99
N ALA A 78 -2.77 24.18 -7.15
CA ALA A 78 -3.31 23.53 -8.34
C ALA A 78 -2.33 22.50 -8.92
N GLY A 79 -1.05 22.85 -9.04
CA GLY A 79 0.00 21.92 -9.52
C GLY A 79 0.27 20.77 -8.54
N LEU A 80 0.10 21.01 -7.24
CA LEU A 80 0.29 19.98 -6.20
C LEU A 80 -0.90 19.04 -6.04
N ALA A 81 -2.10 19.39 -6.54
CA ALA A 81 -3.32 18.63 -6.26
C ALA A 81 -3.31 17.18 -6.78
N PRO A 82 -2.85 16.89 -8.01
CA PRO A 82 -2.77 15.50 -8.49
C PRO A 82 -1.79 14.64 -7.67
N LEU A 83 -0.64 15.22 -7.30
CA LEU A 83 0.37 14.52 -6.50
C LEU A 83 -0.15 14.21 -5.09
N ARG A 84 -0.83 15.19 -4.46
CA ARG A 84 -1.46 15.02 -3.14
C ARG A 84 -2.51 13.90 -3.15
N ALA A 85 -3.34 13.85 -4.20
CA ALA A 85 -4.34 12.78 -4.37
C ALA A 85 -3.69 11.40 -4.51
N ALA A 86 -2.61 11.29 -5.30
CA ALA A 86 -1.85 10.05 -5.46
C ALA A 86 -1.22 9.58 -4.14
N VAL A 87 -0.58 10.49 -3.38
CA VAL A 87 -0.03 10.16 -2.05
C VAL A 87 -1.12 9.69 -1.10
N GLY A 88 -2.29 10.35 -1.08
CA GLY A 88 -3.45 9.91 -0.30
C GLY A 88 -3.95 8.51 -0.67
N ALA A 89 -3.97 8.18 -1.96
CA ALA A 89 -4.32 6.84 -2.44
C ALA A 89 -3.28 5.78 -2.01
N HIS A 90 -1.98 6.10 -2.04
CA HIS A 90 -0.93 5.20 -1.54
C HIS A 90 -1.06 4.95 -0.03
N VAL A 91 -1.33 5.99 0.76
CA VAL A 91 -1.57 5.85 2.20
C VAL A 91 -2.77 4.94 2.47
N LYS A 92 -3.87 5.14 1.75
CA LYS A 92 -5.06 4.28 1.86
C LYS A 92 -4.72 2.82 1.53
N ALA A 93 -4.04 2.57 0.41
CA ALA A 93 -3.63 1.22 0.03
C ALA A 93 -2.75 0.57 1.11
N LEU A 94 -1.81 1.31 1.69
CA LEU A 94 -0.97 0.83 2.79
C LEU A 94 -1.77 0.57 4.08
N LEU A 95 -2.81 1.35 4.39
CA LEU A 95 -3.63 1.13 5.58
C LEU A 95 -4.55 -0.09 5.49
N GLU A 96 -5.06 -0.43 4.30
CA GLU A 96 -6.02 -1.54 4.09
C GLU A 96 -5.52 -2.91 4.60
N GLY A 97 -4.20 -3.11 4.69
CA GLY A 97 -3.59 -4.33 5.25
C GLY A 97 -2.93 -4.18 6.62
N ALA A 98 -2.97 -3.00 7.25
CA ALA A 98 -2.22 -2.71 8.48
C ALA A 98 -2.92 -3.17 9.78
N GLY A 99 -4.20 -3.55 9.73
CA GLY A 99 -5.03 -3.86 10.91
C GLY A 99 -5.64 -2.60 11.54
N LYS A 100 -6.23 -2.71 12.75
CA LYS A 100 -6.93 -1.59 13.41
C LYS A 100 -6.06 -0.33 13.44
N ALA A 101 -6.64 0.77 12.95
CA ALA A 101 -5.97 2.04 12.74
C ALA A 101 -5.23 2.52 14.00
N GLN A 102 -3.91 2.65 13.88
CA GLN A 102 -3.11 3.38 14.86
C GLN A 102 -3.33 4.88 14.61
N SER A 103 -3.52 5.65 15.69
CA SER A 103 -3.58 7.11 15.58
C SER A 103 -2.24 7.62 15.06
N LEU A 104 -2.25 8.34 13.94
CA LEU A 104 -1.07 8.96 13.39
C LEU A 104 -0.94 10.36 14.01
N SER A 105 0.20 10.60 14.67
CA SER A 105 0.55 11.92 15.17
C SER A 105 1.48 12.58 14.15
N PHE A 106 1.09 13.74 13.65
CA PHE A 106 1.90 14.50 12.69
C PHE A 106 2.64 15.62 13.41
N VAL A 107 3.94 15.70 13.17
CA VAL A 107 4.74 16.86 13.57
C VAL A 107 4.67 17.89 12.46
N ARG A 108 4.19 19.09 12.79
CA ARG A 108 4.11 20.19 11.85
C ARG A 108 5.51 20.75 11.59
N THR A 109 5.89 20.81 10.32
CA THR A 109 7.14 21.43 9.89
C THR A 109 6.99 22.96 9.92
N PRO A 110 8.01 23.73 10.36
CA PRO A 110 7.95 25.19 10.33
C PRO A 110 7.78 25.72 8.89
N PRO A 111 7.14 26.89 8.71
CA PRO A 111 6.86 27.42 7.39
C PRO A 111 8.16 27.81 6.67
N VAL A 112 8.30 27.32 5.44
CA VAL A 112 9.33 27.75 4.50
C VAL A 112 8.94 29.14 3.98
N THR A 113 9.90 30.03 3.82
CA THR A 113 9.63 31.45 3.54
C THR A 113 9.21 31.72 2.10
N ASP A 114 9.69 30.94 1.12
CA ASP A 114 9.38 31.11 -0.29
C ASP A 114 8.85 29.83 -0.95
N ALA A 115 7.94 30.00 -1.92
CA ALA A 115 7.23 28.90 -2.56
C ALA A 115 8.16 27.92 -3.30
N LYS A 116 9.24 28.42 -3.88
CA LYS A 116 10.22 27.60 -4.59
C LYS A 116 10.95 26.68 -3.63
N SER A 117 11.51 27.20 -2.55
CA SER A 117 12.18 26.42 -1.51
C SER A 117 11.22 25.40 -0.89
N ALA A 118 9.95 25.79 -0.66
CA ALA A 118 8.93 24.88 -0.13
C ALA A 118 8.70 23.67 -1.06
N VAL A 119 8.58 23.89 -2.37
CA VAL A 119 8.44 22.82 -3.36
C VAL A 119 9.71 21.97 -3.48
N GLN A 120 10.90 22.56 -3.37
CA GLN A 120 12.17 21.82 -3.35
C GLN A 120 12.32 20.93 -2.12
N GLU A 121 11.93 21.41 -0.94
CA GLU A 121 11.91 20.61 0.28
C GLU A 121 10.92 19.44 0.17
N LEU A 122 9.77 19.67 -0.49
CA LEU A 122 8.81 18.63 -0.79
C LEU A 122 9.38 17.58 -1.75
N ALA A 123 10.12 18.01 -2.77
CA ALA A 123 10.83 17.10 -3.67
C ALA A 123 11.88 16.25 -2.93
N ALA A 124 12.59 16.85 -1.98
CA ALA A 124 13.53 16.13 -1.12
C ALA A 124 12.82 15.19 -0.14
N ALA A 125 11.60 15.51 0.30
CA ALA A 125 10.78 14.63 1.12
C ALA A 125 10.30 13.40 0.34
N GLU A 126 9.84 13.59 -0.91
CA GLU A 126 9.46 12.50 -1.81
C GLU A 126 10.64 11.55 -2.10
N ARG A 127 11.86 12.07 -2.34
CA ARG A 127 13.06 11.23 -2.48
C ARG A 127 13.33 10.38 -1.24
N ARG A 128 13.29 11.01 -0.05
CA ARG A 128 13.47 10.29 1.22
C ARG A 128 12.40 9.22 1.46
N ALA A 129 11.16 9.48 1.05
CA ALA A 129 10.09 8.49 1.12
C ALA A 129 10.35 7.33 0.16
N ALA A 130 10.75 7.60 -1.08
CA ALA A 130 11.13 6.57 -2.06
C ALA A 130 12.27 5.67 -1.53
N ASP A 131 13.32 6.27 -0.94
CA ASP A 131 14.43 5.54 -0.34
C ASP A 131 13.97 4.68 0.85
N ALA A 132 13.11 5.22 1.71
CA ALA A 132 12.56 4.50 2.85
C ALA A 132 11.72 3.28 2.41
N HIS A 133 10.88 3.44 1.39
CA HIS A 133 10.09 2.34 0.82
C HIS A 133 10.98 1.30 0.13
N THR A 134 12.01 1.74 -0.60
CA THR A 134 13.01 0.87 -1.24
C THR A 134 13.81 0.08 -0.21
N LYS A 135 14.13 0.67 0.95
CA LYS A 135 14.76 -0.06 2.05
C LYS A 135 13.81 -1.06 2.70
N ALA A 136 12.55 -0.67 2.91
CA ALA A 136 11.56 -1.52 3.57
C ALA A 136 11.23 -2.78 2.76
N LEU A 137 11.14 -2.68 1.44
CA LEU A 137 10.75 -3.79 0.57
C LEU A 137 11.75 -4.96 0.58
N LEU A 138 13.03 -4.71 0.88
CA LEU A 138 14.08 -5.74 0.92
C LEU A 138 13.82 -6.84 1.96
N THR A 139 12.97 -6.57 2.94
CA THR A 139 12.64 -7.50 4.03
C THR A 139 11.15 -7.83 4.12
N ALA A 140 10.36 -7.32 3.18
CA ALA A 140 8.91 -7.50 3.15
C ALA A 140 8.52 -8.82 2.46
N GLU A 141 7.31 -9.31 2.73
CA GLU A 141 6.73 -10.42 1.98
C GLU A 141 6.46 -9.99 0.52
N PRO A 142 6.37 -10.93 -0.44
CA PRO A 142 6.33 -10.62 -1.87
C PRO A 142 5.22 -9.66 -2.30
N GLU A 143 4.06 -9.73 -1.65
CA GLU A 143 2.93 -8.84 -1.96
C GLU A 143 3.19 -7.40 -1.51
N LEU A 144 3.62 -7.20 -0.25
CA LEU A 144 3.96 -5.87 0.26
C LEU A 144 5.19 -5.31 -0.45
N ALA A 145 6.17 -6.15 -0.80
CA ALA A 145 7.34 -5.72 -1.54
C ALA A 145 6.97 -5.10 -2.90
N ARG A 146 6.01 -5.71 -3.64
CA ARG A 146 5.50 -5.15 -4.91
C ARG A 146 4.77 -3.83 -4.69
N LEU A 147 3.95 -3.73 -3.65
CA LEU A 147 3.26 -2.48 -3.32
C LEU A 147 4.27 -1.37 -2.98
N LEU A 148 5.24 -1.66 -2.12
CA LEU A 148 6.29 -0.71 -1.73
C LEU A 148 7.16 -0.30 -2.92
N ALA A 149 7.48 -1.22 -3.84
CA ALA A 149 8.19 -0.90 -5.07
C ALA A 149 7.40 0.08 -5.96
N SER A 150 6.10 -0.17 -6.13
CA SER A 150 5.22 0.73 -6.91
C SER A 150 5.12 2.11 -6.26
N VAL A 151 4.98 2.18 -4.94
CA VAL A 151 4.92 3.46 -4.20
C VAL A 151 6.26 4.20 -4.27
N ALA A 152 7.38 3.49 -4.10
CA ALA A 152 8.71 4.08 -4.22
C ALA A 152 8.96 4.67 -5.62
N ALA A 153 8.56 3.96 -6.67
CA ALA A 153 8.66 4.44 -8.05
C ALA A 153 7.81 5.69 -8.29
N ALA A 154 6.57 5.71 -7.77
CA ALA A 154 5.72 6.89 -7.86
C ALA A 154 6.31 8.09 -7.10
N SER A 155 6.82 7.89 -5.89
CA SER A 155 7.51 8.95 -5.12
C SER A 155 8.76 9.48 -5.84
N ALA A 156 9.54 8.63 -6.49
CA ALA A 156 10.67 9.06 -7.31
C ALA A 156 10.21 9.94 -8.50
N ALA A 157 9.11 9.56 -9.17
CA ALA A 157 8.51 10.36 -10.24
C ALA A 157 7.96 11.70 -9.72
N HIS A 158 7.31 11.71 -8.55
CA HIS A 158 6.84 12.93 -7.91
C HIS A 158 7.99 13.89 -7.57
N ALA A 159 9.09 13.36 -7.03
CA ALA A 159 10.27 14.17 -6.75
C ALA A 159 10.83 14.86 -8.00
N TYR A 160 10.80 14.18 -9.15
CA TYR A 160 11.15 14.78 -10.44
C TYR A 160 10.18 15.90 -10.81
N LEU A 161 8.87 15.62 -10.82
CA LEU A 161 7.84 16.60 -11.18
C LEU A 161 7.86 17.85 -10.29
N LEU A 162 8.07 17.69 -8.98
CA LEU A 162 8.22 18.81 -8.05
C LEU A 162 9.48 19.63 -8.33
N THR A 163 10.57 18.98 -8.76
CA THR A 163 11.79 19.68 -9.13
C THR A 163 11.57 20.55 -10.37
N GLU A 164 10.77 20.10 -11.34
CA GLU A 164 10.37 20.92 -12.50
C GLU A 164 9.43 22.07 -12.07
N LEU A 165 8.42 21.79 -11.24
CA LEU A 165 7.51 22.84 -10.73
C LEU A 165 8.25 23.95 -9.97
N ALA A 166 9.29 23.60 -9.20
CA ALA A 166 10.11 24.58 -8.49
C ALA A 166 10.90 25.50 -9.44
N LYS A 167 11.25 25.03 -10.65
CA LYS A 167 11.88 25.89 -11.68
C LYS A 167 10.88 26.88 -12.24
N GLU A 168 9.66 26.42 -12.55
CA GLU A 168 8.58 27.27 -13.08
C GLU A 168 8.13 28.34 -12.08
N THR A 169 8.12 28.03 -10.78
CA THR A 169 7.75 28.98 -9.72
C THR A 169 8.78 30.12 -9.53
N SER A 170 9.96 30.01 -10.16
CA SER A 170 11.04 30.99 -10.08
C SER A 170 11.00 32.04 -11.19
N SER A 171 10.11 31.89 -12.17
CA SER A 171 9.94 32.78 -13.34
C SER A 171 8.74 33.70 -13.16
#